data_AF-A0A8T3YB63-F1
#
_entry.id   AF-A0A8T3YB63-F1
#
_cell.length_a   1.000
_cell.length_b   1.000
_cell.length_c   1.000
_cell.angle_alpha   90.00
_cell.angle_beta   90.00
_cell.angle_gamma   90.00
#
_symmetry.space_group_name_H-M   'P 1'
#
loop_
_entity.id
_entity.type
_entity.pdbx_description
1 polymer ?
#
loop_
_entity_poly.entity_id
_entity_poly.type
_entity_poly.pdbx_seq_one_letter_code
_entity_poly.pdbx_strand_id
1 'polypeptide(L)'
;MADEYQDQATNKGQSDVAEAPAEPLKKTKLPNLKPSTKMEEEEILPAPVAPAKEEVKDEGMPIFALRTTANKEDQVMDFISSNAAKKGLGVYAVVRPHGMRGYIFIEAVTKAEAEQAAANIPYARGILPQPLRFKDMEHLLEQVKVEANIQKDDIAEIISGPFKREKCKVTRVDRSKEEVVVELLEAAVPIPITLKFDAIKVIRREGDEARAETSEEKEEEEE
;
A
#
# COMPACT_ATOMS: atom_id res chain seq x y z
N MET A 1 -50.83 -36.23 -48.80
CA MET A 1 -50.90 -34.98 -48.03
C MET A 1 -49.51 -34.38 -48.07
N ALA A 2 -49.07 -33.72 -49.17
CA ALA A 2 -49.67 -32.57 -49.88
C ALA A 2 -50.04 -31.50 -48.85
N ASP A 3 -49.37 -30.35 -48.75
CA ASP A 3 -49.25 -29.34 -49.82
C ASP A 3 -48.03 -28.42 -49.69
N GLU A 4 -47.52 -28.01 -50.87
CA GLU A 4 -46.72 -26.83 -51.15
C GLU A 4 -47.52 -25.54 -50.90
N TYR A 5 -46.86 -24.41 -50.62
CA TYR A 5 -47.30 -23.12 -51.16
C TYR A 5 -46.12 -22.13 -51.23
N GLN A 6 -45.71 -21.84 -52.47
CA GLN A 6 -45.11 -20.57 -52.88
C GLN A 6 -46.22 -19.62 -53.35
N ASP A 7 -46.06 -18.31 -53.13
CA ASP A 7 -46.40 -17.22 -54.07
C ASP A 7 -45.99 -15.89 -53.42
N GLN A 8 -45.05 -15.10 -53.96
CA GLN A 8 -45.05 -14.23 -55.16
C GLN A 8 -45.67 -12.83 -54.96
N ALA A 9 -44.89 -11.84 -55.44
CA ALA A 9 -45.33 -10.55 -56.02
C ALA A 9 -45.93 -9.47 -55.07
N THR A 10 -45.70 -8.16 -55.19
CA THR A 10 -45.06 -7.30 -56.20
C THR A 10 -44.96 -5.85 -55.69
N ASN A 11 -43.80 -5.24 -55.92
CA ASN A 11 -43.51 -3.91 -56.50
C ASN A 11 -44.54 -2.75 -56.48
N LYS A 12 -44.08 -1.56 -56.09
CA LYS A 12 -44.28 -0.23 -56.73
C LYS A 12 -43.27 0.74 -56.08
N GLY A 13 -42.22 1.18 -56.79
CA GLY A 13 -42.22 2.36 -57.69
C GLY A 13 -41.93 3.61 -56.85
N GLN A 14 -41.06 4.57 -57.13
CA GLN A 14 -40.42 5.17 -58.31
C GLN A 14 -39.35 6.13 -57.71
N SER A 15 -38.34 6.69 -58.37
CA SER A 15 -37.78 6.65 -59.72
C SER A 15 -36.44 7.41 -59.65
N ASP A 16 -35.54 7.05 -60.55
CA ASP A 16 -34.25 7.65 -60.90
C ASP A 16 -34.29 9.18 -61.08
N VAL A 17 -33.14 9.88 -60.95
CA VAL A 17 -32.45 10.59 -62.08
C VAL A 17 -30.98 11.01 -61.72
N ALA A 18 -30.03 10.59 -62.57
CA ALA A 18 -28.82 11.23 -63.14
C ALA A 18 -27.80 12.10 -62.34
N GLU A 19 -26.55 11.60 -62.32
CA GLU A 19 -25.30 12.06 -63.00
C GLU A 19 -24.75 13.53 -62.99
N ALA A 20 -23.43 13.61 -62.70
CA ALA A 20 -22.37 14.57 -63.12
C ALA A 20 -22.20 15.94 -62.39
N PRO A 21 -21.05 16.66 -62.52
CA PRO A 21 -19.62 16.27 -62.42
C PRO A 21 -18.77 17.22 -61.51
N ALA A 22 -17.43 17.09 -61.56
CA ALA A 22 -16.38 17.71 -60.72
C ALA A 22 -16.08 19.22 -60.96
N GLU A 23 -15.54 19.91 -59.93
CA GLU A 23 -14.71 21.14 -60.07
C GLU A 23 -13.70 21.34 -58.91
N PRO A 24 -12.62 22.15 -59.09
CA PRO A 24 -11.30 21.90 -58.49
C PRO A 24 -10.83 22.85 -57.35
N LEU A 25 -9.74 22.44 -56.69
CA LEU A 25 -9.00 23.15 -55.63
C LEU A 25 -8.45 24.52 -56.07
N LYS A 26 -8.76 25.58 -55.29
CA LYS A 26 -8.12 26.91 -55.39
C LYS A 26 -7.00 27.06 -54.35
N LYS A 27 -5.81 27.43 -54.83
CA LYS A 27 -4.67 27.94 -54.05
C LYS A 27 -4.90 29.42 -53.70
N THR A 28 -4.60 29.82 -52.48
CA THR A 28 -4.37 31.24 -52.13
C THR A 28 -3.14 31.38 -51.24
N LYS A 29 -2.21 32.21 -51.72
CA LYS A 29 -0.95 32.63 -51.09
C LYS A 29 -1.23 33.50 -49.85
N LEU A 30 -0.41 33.36 -48.81
CA LEU A 30 -0.09 34.47 -47.89
C LEU A 30 1.43 34.75 -47.90
N PRO A 31 1.86 36.01 -47.73
CA PRO A 31 3.18 36.49 -48.14
C PRO A 31 4.27 36.46 -47.05
N ASN A 32 5.52 36.41 -47.51
CA ASN A 32 6.75 36.68 -46.76
C ASN A 32 6.93 38.19 -46.49
N LEU A 33 7.28 38.57 -45.26
CA LEU A 33 8.06 39.78 -44.94
C LEU A 33 9.24 39.39 -44.02
N LYS A 34 10.45 39.86 -44.34
CA LYS A 34 11.68 39.84 -43.53
C LYS A 34 12.05 41.30 -43.14
N PRO A 35 13.19 41.61 -42.48
CA PRO A 35 13.62 41.36 -41.10
C PRO A 35 14.17 42.64 -40.37
N SER A 36 14.76 42.45 -39.16
CA SER A 36 15.58 43.39 -38.33
C SER A 36 14.81 44.47 -37.53
N THR A 37 15.05 44.73 -36.23
CA THR A 37 16.30 45.22 -35.63
C THR A 37 16.22 45.24 -34.07
N LYS A 38 17.31 44.79 -33.42
CA LYS A 38 17.94 45.08 -32.09
C LYS A 38 17.16 45.27 -30.76
N MET A 39 17.64 44.48 -29.77
CA MET A 39 18.12 44.83 -28.42
C MET A 39 17.19 45.60 -27.47
N GLU A 40 16.62 44.91 -26.48
CA GLU A 40 16.60 45.35 -25.08
C GLU A 40 16.81 44.11 -24.20
N GLU A 41 17.79 44.20 -23.31
CA GLU A 41 18.25 43.18 -22.37
C GLU A 41 17.50 43.46 -21.07
N GLU A 42 16.42 42.71 -20.81
CA GLU A 42 15.68 42.81 -19.55
C GLU A 42 16.05 41.63 -18.66
N GLU A 43 16.62 41.96 -17.51
CA GLU A 43 17.12 41.05 -16.49
C GLU A 43 15.94 40.36 -15.78
N ILE A 44 15.47 39.25 -16.35
CA ILE A 44 14.43 38.43 -15.72
C ILE A 44 15.11 37.54 -14.68
N LEU A 45 14.93 37.91 -13.40
CA LEU A 45 15.27 37.07 -12.25
C LEU A 45 14.70 35.66 -12.46
N PRO A 46 15.51 34.58 -12.38
CA PRO A 46 14.97 33.24 -12.53
C PRO A 46 14.03 32.95 -11.36
N ALA A 47 12.74 32.77 -11.66
CA ALA A 47 11.78 32.18 -10.75
C ALA A 47 12.35 30.86 -10.19
N PRO A 48 12.17 30.55 -8.89
CA PRO A 48 12.74 29.36 -8.29
C PRO A 48 12.18 28.13 -9.01
N VAL A 49 13.06 27.46 -9.76
CA VAL A 49 12.81 26.16 -10.36
C VAL A 49 12.49 25.21 -9.20
N ALA A 50 11.21 24.88 -9.05
CA ALA A 50 10.77 23.79 -8.17
C ALA A 50 11.64 22.57 -8.49
N PRO A 51 12.24 21.90 -7.49
CA PRO A 51 13.21 20.85 -7.76
C PRO A 51 12.54 19.76 -8.58
N ALA A 52 13.03 19.59 -9.81
CA ALA A 52 12.77 18.42 -10.62
C ALA A 52 13.12 17.21 -9.76
N LYS A 53 12.10 16.49 -9.31
CA LYS A 53 12.29 15.20 -8.65
C LYS A 53 13.01 14.33 -9.67
N GLU A 54 14.26 14.00 -9.40
CA GLU A 54 15.00 12.99 -10.14
C GLU A 54 14.13 11.72 -10.20
N GLU A 55 13.68 11.38 -11.42
CA GLU A 55 13.07 10.10 -11.70
C GLU A 55 14.14 9.02 -11.55
N VAL A 56 14.31 8.55 -10.32
CA VAL A 56 15.07 7.35 -10.03
C VAL A 56 14.33 6.20 -10.70
N LYS A 57 14.85 5.72 -11.85
CA LYS A 57 14.39 4.48 -12.48
C LYS A 57 14.69 3.32 -11.53
N ASP A 58 13.66 2.91 -10.80
CA ASP A 58 13.66 1.66 -10.06
C ASP A 58 13.52 0.54 -11.10
N GLU A 59 14.51 -0.34 -11.23
CA GLU A 59 14.51 -1.43 -12.22
C GLU A 59 13.60 -2.61 -11.81
N GLY A 60 12.78 -2.42 -10.77
CA GLY A 60 11.76 -3.35 -10.32
C GLY A 60 10.43 -3.20 -11.05
N MET A 61 9.54 -4.19 -10.89
CA MET A 61 8.16 -4.09 -11.35
C MET A 61 7.44 -2.94 -10.62
N PRO A 62 6.57 -2.18 -11.32
CA PRO A 62 5.91 -1.03 -10.72
C PRO A 62 4.91 -1.48 -9.65
N ILE A 63 4.94 -0.77 -8.53
CA ILE A 63 4.01 -0.99 -7.42
C ILE A 63 2.94 0.09 -7.46
N PHE A 64 1.68 -0.30 -7.31
CA PHE A 64 0.53 0.60 -7.36
C PHE A 64 -0.22 0.58 -6.02
N ALA A 65 -0.62 1.76 -5.55
CA ALA A 65 -1.47 1.89 -4.37
C ALA A 65 -2.95 1.91 -4.75
N LEU A 66 -3.73 0.97 -4.22
CA LEU A 66 -5.18 0.96 -4.33
C LEU A 66 -5.79 1.56 -3.06
N ARG A 67 -6.67 2.56 -3.25
CA ARG A 67 -7.49 3.10 -2.17
C ARG A 67 -8.64 2.15 -1.88
N THR A 68 -8.83 1.84 -0.61
CA THR A 68 -9.89 0.97 -0.12
C THR A 68 -10.75 1.69 0.93
N THR A 69 -11.78 1.01 1.44
CA THR A 69 -12.48 1.46 2.65
C THR A 69 -11.67 1.03 3.87
N ALA A 70 -11.50 1.93 4.84
CA ALA A 70 -10.77 1.63 6.06
C ALA A 70 -11.40 0.42 6.79
N ASN A 71 -10.56 -0.45 7.34
CA ASN A 71 -10.93 -1.72 7.98
C ASN A 71 -11.57 -2.77 7.05
N LYS A 72 -11.41 -2.62 5.73
CA LYS A 72 -11.83 -3.59 4.70
C LYS A 72 -10.67 -4.03 3.80
N GLU A 73 -9.44 -3.72 4.18
CA GLU A 73 -8.23 -3.98 3.42
C GLU A 73 -8.00 -5.48 3.19
N ASP A 74 -8.13 -6.30 4.24
CA ASP A 74 -7.94 -7.75 4.16
C ASP A 74 -8.95 -8.39 3.19
N GLN A 75 -10.22 -7.97 3.29
CA GLN A 75 -11.28 -8.46 2.40
C GLN A 75 -11.01 -8.07 0.93
N VAL A 76 -10.53 -6.84 0.68
CA VAL A 76 -10.19 -6.40 -0.68
C VAL A 76 -8.98 -7.17 -1.21
N MET A 77 -7.97 -7.43 -0.38
CA MET A 77 -6.79 -8.22 -0.73
C MET A 77 -7.17 -9.65 -1.17
N ASP A 78 -8.07 -10.30 -0.44
CA ASP A 78 -8.58 -11.65 -0.80
C ASP A 78 -9.28 -11.66 -2.16
N PHE A 79 -10.11 -10.64 -2.41
CA PHE A 79 -10.81 -10.51 -3.68
C PHE A 79 -9.87 -10.25 -4.85
N ILE A 80 -8.86 -9.39 -4.67
CA ILE A 80 -7.89 -9.09 -5.73
C ILE A 80 -7.07 -10.32 -6.06
N SER A 81 -6.57 -11.01 -5.04
CA SER A 81 -5.80 -12.25 -5.22
C SER A 81 -6.62 -13.30 -5.98
N SER A 82 -7.89 -13.46 -5.61
CA SER A 82 -8.82 -14.36 -6.30
C SER A 82 -9.10 -13.92 -7.75
N ASN A 83 -9.26 -12.63 -8.00
CA ASN A 83 -9.58 -12.08 -9.32
C ASN A 83 -8.39 -12.18 -10.28
N ALA A 84 -7.18 -11.89 -9.78
CA ALA A 84 -5.94 -12.02 -10.52
C ALA A 84 -5.68 -13.48 -10.93
N ALA A 85 -5.84 -14.42 -10.01
CA ALA A 85 -5.69 -15.84 -10.29
C ALA A 85 -6.72 -16.36 -11.31
N LYS A 86 -8.00 -15.95 -11.18
CA LYS A 86 -9.08 -16.38 -12.09
C LYS A 86 -8.91 -15.85 -13.52
N LYS A 87 -8.40 -14.62 -13.66
CA LYS A 87 -8.26 -13.94 -14.96
C LYS A 87 -6.88 -14.11 -15.57
N GLY A 88 -5.91 -14.69 -14.84
CA GLY A 88 -4.52 -14.80 -15.30
C GLY A 88 -3.85 -13.45 -15.49
N LEU A 89 -4.11 -12.49 -14.60
CA LEU A 89 -3.49 -11.16 -14.66
C LEU A 89 -2.05 -11.25 -14.14
N GLY A 90 -1.14 -10.46 -14.68
CA GLY A 90 0.24 -10.29 -14.19
C GLY A 90 0.31 -9.42 -12.95
N VAL A 91 -0.43 -9.83 -11.91
CA VAL A 91 -0.30 -9.34 -10.54
C VAL A 91 0.56 -10.34 -9.78
N TYR A 92 1.69 -9.90 -9.24
CA TYR A 92 2.67 -10.75 -8.58
C TYR A 92 2.49 -10.79 -7.07
N ALA A 93 2.19 -9.63 -6.47
CA ALA A 93 2.00 -9.51 -5.03
C ALA A 93 0.89 -8.50 -4.71
N VAL A 94 0.19 -8.77 -3.61
CA VAL A 94 -0.75 -7.84 -2.98
C VAL A 94 -0.40 -7.78 -1.50
N VAL A 95 -0.16 -6.58 -0.99
CA VAL A 95 0.29 -6.38 0.38
C VAL A 95 -0.53 -5.30 1.08
N ARG A 96 -0.93 -5.58 2.31
CA ARG A 96 -1.48 -4.58 3.23
C ARG A 96 -0.34 -3.89 4.00
N PRO A 97 -0.11 -2.58 3.83
CA PRO A 97 0.85 -1.86 4.65
C PRO A 97 0.46 -1.84 6.13
N HIS A 98 1.45 -1.90 7.01
CA HIS A 98 1.32 -1.59 8.42
C HIS A 98 1.39 -0.06 8.60
N GLY A 99 0.61 0.47 9.55
CA GLY A 99 0.57 1.91 9.83
C GLY A 99 -0.25 2.77 8.85
N MET A 100 -0.66 2.25 7.70
CA MET A 100 -1.51 2.96 6.73
C MET A 100 -2.86 2.26 6.55
N ARG A 101 -3.95 2.93 6.96
CA ARG A 101 -5.34 2.45 6.80
C ARG A 101 -5.96 2.95 5.50
N GLY A 102 -6.83 2.15 4.90
CA GLY A 102 -7.56 2.47 3.68
C GLY A 102 -6.74 2.37 2.39
N TYR A 103 -5.59 1.68 2.44
CA TYR A 103 -4.73 1.46 1.30
C TYR A 103 -4.22 0.02 1.28
N ILE A 104 -3.98 -0.48 0.09
CA ILE A 104 -3.23 -1.71 -0.18
C ILE A 104 -2.28 -1.46 -1.34
N PHE A 105 -1.24 -2.26 -1.45
CA PHE A 105 -0.26 -2.20 -2.52
C PHE A 105 -0.37 -3.42 -3.42
N ILE A 106 -0.26 -3.20 -4.73
CA ILE A 106 -0.38 -4.20 -5.78
C ILE A 106 0.85 -4.09 -6.67
N GLU A 107 1.65 -5.14 -6.73
CA GLU A 107 2.75 -5.28 -7.67
C GLU A 107 2.24 -5.95 -8.95
N ALA A 108 2.35 -5.27 -10.09
CA ALA A 108 1.83 -5.76 -11.35
C ALA A 108 2.68 -5.31 -12.55
N VAL A 109 2.59 -6.03 -13.68
CA VAL A 109 3.30 -5.67 -14.92
C VAL A 109 2.92 -4.27 -15.41
N THR A 110 1.63 -3.95 -15.36
CA THR A 110 1.11 -2.66 -15.81
C THR A 110 0.01 -2.15 -14.89
N LYS A 111 -0.22 -0.82 -14.92
CA LYS A 111 -1.33 -0.19 -14.21
C LYS A 111 -2.69 -0.76 -14.64
N ALA A 112 -2.84 -1.07 -15.92
CA ALA A 112 -4.07 -1.63 -16.48
C ALA A 112 -4.40 -3.00 -15.87
N GLU A 113 -3.41 -3.86 -15.67
CA GLU A 113 -3.61 -5.16 -15.02
C GLU A 113 -3.98 -5.02 -13.54
N ALA A 114 -3.35 -4.08 -12.83
CA ALA A 114 -3.73 -3.77 -11.45
C ALA A 114 -5.18 -3.23 -11.37
N GLU A 115 -5.58 -2.36 -12.30
CA GLU A 115 -6.95 -1.83 -12.39
C GLU A 115 -7.96 -2.94 -12.70
N GLN A 116 -7.62 -3.86 -13.61
CA GLN A 116 -8.45 -5.02 -13.93
C GLN A 116 -8.57 -6.00 -12.76
N ALA A 117 -7.52 -6.14 -11.96
CA ALA A 117 -7.53 -6.94 -10.75
C ALA A 117 -8.43 -6.31 -9.67
N ALA A 118 -8.43 -4.98 -9.55
CA ALA A 118 -9.29 -4.22 -8.65
C ALA A 118 -10.73 -3.99 -9.16
N ALA A 119 -11.01 -4.29 -10.44
CA ALA A 119 -12.29 -4.03 -11.07
C ALA A 119 -13.41 -4.87 -10.47
N ASN A 120 -14.56 -4.22 -10.22
CA ASN A 120 -15.77 -4.81 -9.63
C ASN A 120 -15.57 -5.42 -8.24
N ILE A 121 -14.55 -4.97 -7.50
CA ILE A 121 -14.33 -5.41 -6.12
C ILE A 121 -15.02 -4.45 -5.15
N PRO A 122 -15.88 -4.96 -4.25
CA PRO A 122 -16.48 -4.14 -3.20
C PRO A 122 -15.40 -3.45 -2.34
N TYR A 123 -15.65 -2.22 -1.92
CA TYR A 123 -14.76 -1.42 -1.06
C TYR A 123 -13.46 -0.93 -1.72
N ALA A 124 -13.11 -1.39 -2.93
CA ALA A 124 -12.05 -0.80 -3.74
C ALA A 124 -12.55 0.50 -4.39
N ARG A 125 -11.80 1.59 -4.22
CA ARG A 125 -12.17 2.93 -4.74
C ARG A 125 -11.41 3.34 -6.00
N GLY A 126 -10.20 2.83 -6.18
CA GLY A 126 -9.38 3.14 -7.35
C GLY A 126 -7.89 3.23 -7.04
N ILE A 127 -7.08 3.05 -8.08
CA ILE A 127 -5.62 3.04 -8.00
C ILE A 127 -5.07 4.46 -8.15
N LEU A 128 -4.05 4.79 -7.36
CA LEU A 128 -3.39 6.09 -7.45
C LEU A 128 -2.67 6.25 -8.81
N PRO A 129 -2.61 7.46 -9.37
CA PRO A 129 -2.01 7.68 -10.69
C PRO A 129 -0.52 7.35 -10.76
N GLN A 130 0.20 7.61 -9.68
CA GLN A 130 1.65 7.49 -9.61
C GLN A 130 2.03 6.12 -9.03
N PRO A 131 2.98 5.40 -9.66
CA PRO A 131 3.56 4.20 -9.07
C PRO A 131 4.40 4.59 -7.84
N LEU A 132 4.51 3.65 -6.90
CA LEU A 132 5.33 3.76 -5.70
C LEU A 132 6.68 3.10 -5.94
N ARG A 133 7.74 3.71 -5.41
CA ARG A 133 9.08 3.10 -5.37
C ARG A 133 9.16 2.20 -4.15
N PHE A 134 9.90 1.09 -4.25
CA PHE A 134 9.99 0.14 -3.14
C PHE A 134 10.52 0.78 -1.85
N LYS A 135 11.54 1.66 -1.97
CA LYS A 135 12.13 2.41 -0.83
C LYS A 135 11.13 3.25 -0.05
N ASP A 136 10.10 3.78 -0.72
CA ASP A 136 9.10 4.61 -0.06
C ASP A 136 8.12 3.76 0.79
N MET A 137 8.09 2.44 0.59
CA MET A 137 7.18 1.53 1.27
C MET A 137 7.85 0.61 2.29
N GLU A 138 9.17 0.49 2.28
CA GLU A 138 9.94 -0.45 3.12
C GLU A 138 9.54 -0.37 4.61
N HIS A 139 9.49 0.85 5.16
CA HIS A 139 9.07 1.11 6.54
C HIS A 139 7.61 0.75 6.87
N LEU A 140 6.75 0.60 5.86
CA LEU A 140 5.35 0.16 6.01
C LEU A 140 5.23 -1.36 5.93
N LEU A 141 6.23 -2.04 5.35
CA LEU A 141 6.28 -3.49 5.22
C LEU A 141 6.96 -4.15 6.41
N GLU A 142 7.88 -3.43 7.06
CA GLU A 142 8.44 -3.84 8.33
C GLU A 142 7.33 -3.91 9.39
N GLN A 143 6.87 -5.13 9.66
CA GLN A 143 6.30 -5.43 10.95
C GLN A 143 7.40 -5.16 11.96
N VAL A 144 7.34 -4.02 12.64
CA VAL A 144 8.06 -3.82 13.89
C VAL A 144 7.45 -4.82 14.88
N LYS A 145 7.78 -6.10 14.72
CA LYS A 145 7.74 -7.06 15.80
C LYS A 145 8.74 -6.47 16.77
N VAL A 146 8.23 -5.74 17.75
CA VAL A 146 8.99 -5.48 18.96
C VAL A 146 9.14 -6.87 19.54
N GLU A 147 10.18 -7.61 19.12
CA GLU A 147 10.70 -8.72 19.87
C GLU A 147 11.18 -8.10 21.18
N ALA A 148 10.24 -7.88 22.09
CA ALA A 148 10.55 -7.66 23.47
C ALA A 148 11.34 -8.91 23.83
N ASN A 149 12.65 -8.76 24.01
CA ASN A 149 13.53 -9.82 24.49
C ASN A 149 13.11 -10.12 25.93
N ILE A 150 11.99 -10.84 26.07
CA ILE A 150 11.38 -11.24 27.32
C ILE A 150 12.17 -12.44 27.81
N GLN A 151 12.74 -12.28 28.99
CA GLN A 151 13.49 -13.31 29.68
C GLN A 151 12.67 -13.86 30.83
N LYS A 152 13.09 -15.01 31.32
CA LYS A 152 12.55 -15.54 32.56
C LYS A 152 12.88 -14.55 33.69
N ASP A 153 11.97 -14.41 34.64
CA ASP A 153 12.08 -13.56 35.82
C ASP A 153 12.01 -12.04 35.57
N ASP A 154 11.83 -11.59 34.32
CA ASP A 154 11.57 -10.19 33.98
C ASP A 154 10.30 -9.65 34.67
N ILE A 155 10.34 -8.37 35.06
CA ILE A 155 9.17 -7.63 35.54
C ILE A 155 8.57 -6.86 34.36
N ALA A 156 7.31 -7.14 34.08
CA ALA A 156 6.60 -6.58 32.94
C ALA A 156 5.20 -6.09 33.31
N GLU A 157 4.64 -5.19 32.51
CA GLU A 157 3.26 -4.72 32.61
C GLU A 157 2.42 -5.29 31.47
N ILE A 158 1.22 -5.72 31.81
CA ILE A 158 0.25 -6.21 30.83
C ILE A 158 -0.42 -5.02 30.16
N ILE A 159 -0.34 -4.89 28.84
CA ILE A 159 -0.87 -3.74 28.09
C ILE A 159 -2.26 -3.98 27.49
N SER A 160 -2.71 -5.24 27.43
CA SER A 160 -4.00 -5.62 26.84
C SER A 160 -4.66 -6.77 27.61
N GLY A 161 -5.97 -6.95 27.40
CA GLY A 161 -6.76 -7.97 28.10
C GLY A 161 -7.31 -7.49 29.45
N PRO A 162 -7.92 -8.41 30.24
CA PRO A 162 -8.59 -8.07 31.49
C PRO A 162 -7.64 -7.59 32.59
N PHE A 163 -6.38 -8.01 32.56
CA PHE A 163 -5.34 -7.64 33.54
C PHE A 163 -4.49 -6.44 33.08
N LYS A 164 -5.04 -5.59 32.22
CA LYS A 164 -4.33 -4.44 31.67
C LYS A 164 -3.89 -3.49 32.79
N ARG A 165 -2.66 -2.99 32.70
CA ARG A 165 -1.91 -2.16 33.66
C ARG A 165 -1.44 -2.87 34.92
N GLU A 166 -1.67 -4.17 35.05
CA GLU A 166 -1.10 -4.91 36.16
C GLU A 166 0.36 -5.29 35.88
N LYS A 167 1.15 -5.26 36.96
CA LYS A 167 2.54 -5.70 36.93
C LYS A 167 2.59 -7.20 37.19
N CYS A 168 3.45 -7.87 36.44
CA CYS A 168 3.61 -9.30 36.50
C CYS A 168 5.08 -9.68 36.41
N LYS A 169 5.40 -10.85 36.96
CA LYS A 169 6.70 -11.49 36.84
C LYS A 169 6.60 -12.61 35.82
N VAL A 170 7.56 -12.67 34.90
CA VAL A 170 7.62 -13.71 33.87
C VAL A 170 8.16 -15.00 34.47
N THR A 171 7.39 -16.10 34.40
CA THR A 171 7.82 -17.39 34.94
C THR A 171 8.33 -18.34 33.85
N ARG A 172 7.72 -18.31 32.67
CA ARG A 172 8.11 -19.15 31.53
C ARG A 172 7.87 -18.44 30.21
N VAL A 173 8.82 -18.59 29.29
CA VAL A 173 8.73 -18.05 27.93
C VAL A 173 8.71 -19.22 26.95
N ASP A 174 7.67 -19.30 26.12
CA ASP A 174 7.58 -20.23 25.00
C ASP A 174 7.75 -19.46 23.68
N ARG A 175 8.99 -19.42 23.18
CA ARG A 175 9.33 -18.70 21.94
C ARG A 175 8.76 -19.37 20.69
N SER A 176 8.45 -20.67 20.74
CA SER A 176 7.90 -21.40 19.59
C SER A 176 6.42 -21.06 19.37
N LYS A 177 5.69 -20.74 20.45
CA LYS A 177 4.27 -20.37 20.40
C LYS A 177 3.99 -18.88 20.54
N GLU A 178 5.03 -18.07 20.72
CA GLU A 178 4.93 -16.63 21.02
C GLU A 178 4.08 -16.34 22.28
N GLU A 179 4.18 -17.22 23.27
CA GLU A 179 3.42 -17.17 24.54
C GLU A 179 4.36 -17.03 25.74
N VAL A 180 3.86 -16.34 26.76
CA VAL A 180 4.55 -16.11 28.03
C VAL A 180 3.60 -16.41 29.18
N VAL A 181 4.10 -17.16 30.15
CA VAL A 181 3.40 -17.42 31.42
C VAL A 181 3.90 -16.42 32.43
N VAL A 182 2.97 -15.71 33.06
CA VAL A 182 3.26 -14.66 34.03
C VAL A 182 2.46 -14.86 35.31
N GLU A 183 2.98 -14.32 36.39
CA GLU A 183 2.31 -14.25 37.70
C GLU A 183 2.14 -12.79 38.09
N LEU A 184 0.94 -12.40 38.51
CA LEU A 184 0.64 -11.01 38.92
C LEU A 184 1.32 -10.69 40.26
N LEU A 185 1.98 -9.54 40.36
CA LEU A 185 2.66 -9.10 41.58
C LEU A 185 1.70 -8.57 42.65
N GLU A 186 0.55 -8.04 42.24
CA GLU A 186 -0.46 -7.45 43.16
C GLU A 186 -1.50 -8.49 43.64
N ALA A 187 -1.45 -9.73 43.14
CA ALA A 187 -2.37 -10.78 43.53
C ALA A 187 -1.98 -11.42 44.87
N ALA A 188 -2.95 -11.55 45.78
CA ALA A 188 -2.75 -12.23 47.07
C ALA A 188 -2.41 -13.72 46.94
N VAL A 189 -2.80 -14.34 45.82
CA VAL A 189 -2.51 -15.75 45.49
C VAL A 189 -1.89 -15.79 44.09
N PRO A 190 -0.71 -16.41 43.90
CA PRO A 190 -0.05 -16.46 42.61
C PRO A 190 -0.80 -17.44 41.69
N ILE A 191 -1.43 -16.91 40.64
CA ILE A 191 -2.09 -17.69 39.60
C ILE A 191 -1.32 -17.48 38.29
N PRO A 192 -0.80 -18.55 37.65
CA PRO A 192 -0.11 -18.43 36.38
C PRO A 192 -1.10 -18.14 35.26
N ILE A 193 -0.87 -17.07 34.51
CA ILE A 193 -1.69 -16.63 33.38
C ILE A 193 -0.83 -16.73 32.11
N THR A 194 -1.39 -17.29 31.04
CA THR A 194 -0.72 -17.35 29.73
C THR A 194 -1.18 -16.19 28.87
N LEU A 195 -0.23 -15.39 28.38
CA LEU A 195 -0.43 -14.23 27.54
C LEU A 195 0.45 -14.32 26.29
N LYS A 196 0.12 -13.54 25.25
CA LYS A 196 0.98 -13.39 24.07
C LYS A 196 2.04 -12.32 24.30
N PHE A 197 3.14 -12.36 23.55
CA PHE A 197 4.18 -11.31 23.64
C PHE A 197 3.64 -9.90 23.41
N ASP A 198 2.74 -9.71 22.45
CA ASP A 198 2.12 -8.41 22.16
C ASP A 198 1.27 -7.84 23.30
N ALA A 199 0.92 -8.67 24.30
CA ALA A 199 0.12 -8.24 25.44
C ALA A 199 0.97 -7.75 26.62
N ILE A 200 2.30 -7.82 26.53
CA ILE A 200 3.21 -7.55 27.64
C ILE A 200 4.29 -6.54 27.23
N LYS A 201 4.63 -5.65 28.16
CA LYS A 201 5.73 -4.69 28.04
C LYS A 201 6.70 -4.86 29.21
N VAL A 202 7.94 -5.24 28.93
CA VAL A 202 9.00 -5.36 29.96
C VAL A 202 9.33 -3.98 30.54
N ILE A 203 9.35 -3.86 31.86
CA ILE A 203 9.67 -2.62 32.59
C ILE A 203 11.07 -2.71 33.21
N ARG A 204 11.41 -3.86 33.81
CA ARG A 204 12.72 -4.10 34.43
C ARG A 204 13.24 -5.47 34.05
N ARG A 205 14.54 -5.53 33.75
CA ARG A 205 15.30 -6.76 33.60
C ARG A 205 16.15 -6.93 34.85
N GLU A 206 16.22 -8.13 35.38
CA GLU A 206 17.02 -8.46 36.57
C GLU A 206 18.52 -8.13 36.37
N GLY A 207 19.00 -8.05 35.12
CA GLY A 207 20.38 -7.67 34.80
C GLY A 207 20.73 -6.18 34.83
N ASP A 208 19.76 -5.27 34.94
CA ASP A 208 20.04 -3.83 35.03
C ASP A 208 20.38 -3.39 36.47
N GLU A 209 20.05 -4.19 37.49
CA GLU A 209 20.40 -3.91 38.89
C GLU A 209 21.92 -4.07 39.13
N ALA A 210 22.56 -5.06 38.49
CA ALA A 210 24.00 -5.29 38.60
C ALA A 210 24.88 -4.17 38.01
N ARG A 211 24.34 -3.32 37.13
CA ARG A 211 25.06 -2.17 36.55
C ARG A 211 24.92 -0.88 37.35
N ALA A 212 23.90 -0.76 38.19
CA ALA A 212 23.70 0.40 39.05
C ALA A 212 24.52 0.30 40.35
N GLU A 213 24.63 -0.90 40.91
CA GLU A 213 25.40 -1.16 42.13
C GLU A 213 26.91 -0.99 41.91
N THR A 214 27.43 -1.31 40.71
CA THR A 214 28.87 -1.13 40.39
C THR A 214 29.30 0.32 40.14
N SER A 215 28.36 1.25 39.96
CA SER A 215 28.67 2.69 39.87
C SER A 215 28.73 3.36 41.23
N GLU A 216 27.92 2.92 42.20
CA GLU A 216 27.85 3.52 43.53
C GLU A 216 29.05 3.09 44.40
N GLU A 217 29.50 1.83 44.31
CA GLU A 217 30.68 1.36 45.04
C GLU A 217 32.01 2.01 44.59
N LYS A 218 32.06 2.57 43.37
CA LYS A 218 33.27 3.26 42.88
C LYS A 218 33.37 4.72 43.30
N GLU A 219 32.24 5.35 43.65
CA GLU A 219 32.24 6.73 44.13
C GLU A 219 32.57 6.79 45.64
N GLU A 220 32.30 5.73 46.41
CA GLU A 220 32.65 5.67 47.84
C GLU A 220 34.13 5.30 48.12
N GLU A 221 34.86 4.70 47.17
CA GLU A 221 36.30 4.41 47.33
C GLU A 221 37.24 5.57 46.94
N GLU A 222 36.72 6.64 46.33
CA GLU A 222 37.51 7.82 45.92
C GLU A 222 37.35 9.06 46.83
N GLU A 223 36.59 8.99 47.93
CA GLU A 223 36.44 10.08 48.93
C GLU A 223 37.25 9.88 50.23
#